data_AF-A0A830BZL9-F1
#
_entry.id   AF-A0A830BZL9-F1
#
_cell.length_a   1.000
_cell.length_b   1.000
_cell.length_c   1.000
_cell.angle_alpha   90.00
_cell.angle_beta   90.00
_cell.angle_gamma   90.00
#
_symmetry.space_group_name_H-M   'P 1'
#
loop_
_entity.id
_entity.type
_entity.pdbx_description
1 polymer ?
#
loop_
_entity_poly.entity_id
_entity_poly.type
_entity_poly.pdbx_seq_one_letter_code
_entity_poly.pdbx_strand_id
1 'polypeptide(L)'
;MRLERRKTLNGFTSQFRDEYKIPKGSIIDLSKERGHVLRTLIDGKEVGSIQSKLLCRSILDLYIGNEPFDQKAKEDVEMNLAALIGK
;
A
#
# COMPACT_ATOMS: atom_id res chain seq x y z
N MET A 1 -4.81 -12.38 18.56
CA MET A 1 -4.08 -11.25 17.93
C MET A 1 -2.97 -11.65 16.94
N ARG A 2 -2.04 -12.58 17.24
CA ARG A 2 -0.97 -12.97 16.28
C ARG A 2 -1.46 -13.71 15.03
N LEU A 3 -2.51 -14.53 15.16
CA LEU A 3 -3.02 -15.37 14.06
C LEU A 3 -3.66 -14.53 12.93
N GLU A 4 -4.45 -13.52 13.29
CA GLU A 4 -5.13 -12.65 12.31
C GLU A 4 -4.14 -11.81 11.49
N ARG A 5 -3.07 -11.30 12.11
CA ARG A 5 -1.98 -10.63 11.35
C ARG A 5 -1.35 -11.54 10.31
N ARG A 6 -1.08 -12.80 10.67
CA ARG A 6 -0.49 -13.78 9.75
C ARG A 6 -1.45 -14.16 8.63
N LYS A 7 -2.75 -14.30 8.91
CA LYS A 7 -3.76 -14.53 7.87
C LYS A 7 -3.85 -13.35 6.89
N THR A 8 -3.88 -12.11 7.39
CA THR A 8 -3.91 -10.91 6.54
C THR A 8 -2.66 -10.80 5.68
N LEU A 9 -1.47 -11.00 6.25
CA LEU A 9 -0.22 -10.96 5.51
C LEU A 9 -0.16 -12.06 4.45
N ASN A 10 -0.55 -13.29 4.80
CA ASN A 10 -0.61 -14.40 3.85
C ASN A 10 -1.62 -14.14 2.74
N GLY A 11 -2.77 -13.54 3.07
CA GLY A 11 -3.76 -13.13 2.07
C GLY A 11 -3.18 -12.12 1.09
N PHE A 12 -2.47 -11.11 1.60
CA PHE A 12 -1.82 -10.08 0.78
C PHE A 12 -0.74 -10.67 -0.12
N THR A 13 0.20 -11.44 0.43
CA THR A 13 1.28 -12.04 -0.38
C THR A 13 0.75 -13.02 -1.41
N SER A 14 -0.38 -13.69 -1.13
CA SER A 14 -1.00 -14.60 -2.08
C SER A 14 -1.63 -13.93 -3.30
N GLN A 15 -1.72 -12.59 -3.34
CA GLN A 15 -2.14 -11.84 -4.53
C GLN A 15 -1.01 -11.75 -5.59
N PHE A 16 0.23 -12.04 -5.21
CA PHE A 16 1.43 -11.89 -6.04
C PHE A 16 2.06 -13.26 -6.39
N ARG A 17 1.23 -14.29 -6.64
CA ARG A 17 1.70 -15.64 -7.00
C ARG A 17 2.43 -15.64 -8.34
N ASP A 18 3.18 -16.71 -8.61
CA ASP A 18 4.07 -16.87 -9.78
C ASP A 18 3.43 -16.61 -11.16
N GLU A 19 2.09 -16.67 -11.24
CA GLU A 19 1.32 -16.28 -12.42
C GLU A 19 1.42 -14.78 -12.75
N TYR A 20 1.76 -13.94 -11.77
CA TYR A 20 2.02 -12.50 -11.91
C TYR A 20 3.52 -12.23 -11.91
N LYS A 21 4.19 -12.56 -13.02
CA LYS A 21 5.53 -12.00 -13.26
C LYS A 21 5.42 -10.48 -13.24
N ILE A 22 6.29 -9.81 -12.48
CA ILE A 22 6.41 -8.35 -12.44
C ILE A 22 7.63 -7.98 -13.27
N PRO A 23 7.51 -7.90 -14.61
CA PRO A 23 8.61 -7.48 -15.47
C PRO A 23 9.02 -6.05 -15.13
N LYS A 24 10.26 -5.70 -15.52
CA LYS A 24 10.74 -4.32 -15.39
C LYS A 24 9.79 -3.38 -16.15
N GLY A 25 9.33 -2.34 -15.47
CA GLY A 25 8.42 -1.34 -16.03
C GLY A 25 6.95 -1.57 -15.68
N SER A 26 6.60 -2.71 -15.06
CA SER A 26 5.25 -2.88 -14.51
C SER A 26 4.95 -1.87 -13.41
N ILE A 27 3.68 -1.46 -13.34
CA ILE A 27 3.16 -0.56 -12.32
C ILE A 27 2.31 -1.36 -11.34
N ILE A 28 2.63 -1.26 -10.05
CA ILE A 28 1.82 -1.83 -8.97
C ILE A 28 1.17 -0.68 -8.22
N ASP A 29 -0.15 -0.60 -8.31
CA ASP A 29 -0.94 0.40 -7.60
C ASP A 29 -1.52 -0.21 -6.33
N LEU A 30 -1.13 0.35 -5.18
CA LEU A 30 -1.70 0.03 -3.87
C LEU A 30 -2.60 1.18 -3.43
N SER A 31 -3.92 1.02 -3.52
CA SER A 31 -4.89 2.05 -3.12
C SER A 31 -5.61 1.68 -1.83
N LYS A 32 -5.72 2.66 -0.91
CA LYS A 32 -6.59 2.56 0.26
C LYS A 32 -7.96 3.11 -0.12
N GLU A 33 -8.93 2.22 -0.27
CA GLU A 33 -10.32 2.56 -0.55
C GLU A 33 -11.12 2.83 0.74
N ARG A 34 -12.36 3.31 0.56
CA ARG A 34 -13.32 3.46 1.67
C ARG A 34 -13.53 2.13 2.39
N GLY A 35 -13.78 2.17 3.70
CA GLY A 35 -14.00 0.96 4.50
C GLY A 35 -12.73 0.18 4.85
N HIS A 36 -11.55 0.79 4.72
CA HIS A 36 -10.25 0.18 5.02
C HIS A 36 -9.92 -1.04 4.15
N VAL A 37 -10.19 -0.92 2.86
CA VAL A 37 -9.84 -1.94 1.86
C VAL A 37 -8.55 -1.52 1.17
N LEU A 38 -7.53 -2.37 1.22
CA LEU A 38 -6.34 -2.25 0.39
C LEU A 38 -6.63 -2.96 -0.93
N ARG A 39 -6.67 -2.22 -2.02
CA ARG A 39 -6.83 -2.74 -3.38
C ARG A 39 -5.48 -2.73 -4.08
N THR A 40 -5.23 -3.79 -4.85
CA THR A 40 -3.98 -4.00 -5.58
C THR A 40 -4.30 -4.10 -7.07
N LEU A 41 -3.67 -3.25 -7.88
CA LEU A 41 -3.66 -3.38 -9.33
C LEU A 41 -2.24 -3.63 -9.82
N ILE A 42 -2.11 -4.45 -10.87
CA ILE A 42 -0.86 -4.64 -11.61
C ILE A 42 -1.16 -4.30 -13.06
N ASP A 43 -0.44 -3.32 -13.62
CA ASP A 43 -0.63 -2.81 -14.98
C ASP A 43 -2.11 -2.46 -15.29
N GLY A 44 -2.76 -1.82 -14.31
CA GLY A 44 -4.17 -1.40 -14.38
C GLY A 44 -5.20 -2.51 -14.16
N LYS A 45 -4.78 -3.79 -14.04
CA LYS A 45 -5.68 -4.91 -13.75
C LYS A 45 -5.73 -5.18 -12.25
N GLU A 46 -6.93 -5.24 -11.70
CA GLU A 46 -7.11 -5.63 -10.30
C GLU A 46 -6.72 -7.11 -10.10
N VAL A 47 -5.84 -7.34 -9.12
CA VAL A 47 -5.38 -8.69 -8.74
C VAL A 47 -5.91 -9.09 -7.36
N GLY A 48 -6.41 -8.13 -6.57
CA GLY A 48 -7.18 -8.44 -5.38
C GLY A 48 -7.42 -7.25 -4.47
N SER A 49 -8.21 -7.50 -3.43
CA SER A 49 -8.52 -6.53 -2.38
C SER A 49 -8.61 -7.21 -1.01
N ILE A 50 -8.19 -6.50 0.05
CA ILE A 50 -8.20 -6.99 1.42
C ILE A 50 -8.75 -5.91 2.34
N GLN A 51 -9.85 -6.23 3.02
CA GLN A 51 -10.38 -5.36 4.07
C GLN A 51 -9.58 -5.54 5.37
N SER A 52 -8.70 -4.58 5.68
CA SER A 52 -7.95 -4.56 6.93
C SER A 52 -7.40 -3.17 7.22
N LYS A 53 -7.94 -2.53 8.26
CA LYS A 53 -7.44 -1.23 8.76
C LYS A 53 -5.96 -1.28 9.12
N LEU A 54 -5.52 -2.38 9.72
CA LEU A 54 -4.12 -2.57 10.08
C LEU A 54 -3.24 -2.65 8.84
N LEU A 55 -3.62 -3.44 7.82
CA LEU A 55 -2.84 -3.59 6.60
C LEU A 55 -2.73 -2.26 5.85
N CYS A 56 -3.84 -1.55 5.65
CA CYS A 56 -3.81 -0.23 5.01
C CYS A 56 -2.85 0.73 5.72
N ARG A 57 -2.87 0.73 7.06
CA ARG A 57 -1.98 1.58 7.85
C ARG A 57 -0.53 1.15 7.69
N SER A 58 -0.24 -0.14 7.84
CA SER A 58 1.12 -0.69 7.72
C SER A 58 1.74 -0.43 6.35
N ILE A 59 0.98 -0.53 5.25
CA ILE A 59 1.50 -0.21 3.92
C ILE A 59 1.85 1.27 3.79
N LEU A 60 0.98 2.17 4.23
CA LEU A 60 1.26 3.61 4.15
C LEU A 60 2.42 4.04 5.07
N ASP A 61 2.55 3.41 6.24
CA ASP A 61 3.65 3.70 7.17
C ASP A 61 5.04 3.42 6.54
N LEU A 62 5.13 2.51 5.55
CA LEU A 62 6.38 2.27 4.82
C LEU A 62 6.83 3.45 3.94
N TYR A 63 5.92 4.36 3.58
CA TYR A 63 6.21 5.48 2.68
C TYR A 63 6.13 6.84 3.37
N ILE A 64 5.14 7.02 4.25
CA ILE A 64 4.86 8.29 4.92
C ILE A 64 4.78 8.15 6.45
N GLY A 65 5.20 7.01 6.99
CA GLY A 65 5.29 6.77 8.43
C GLY A 65 6.56 7.35 9.05
N ASN A 66 6.89 6.91 10.26
CA ASN A 66 8.04 7.43 11.00
C ASN A 66 9.38 6.96 10.43
N GLU A 67 9.44 5.74 9.91
CA GLU A 67 10.64 5.12 9.31
C GLU A 67 10.34 4.73 7.85
N PRO A 68 10.26 5.71 6.92
CA PRO A 68 9.90 5.46 5.53
C PRO A 68 11.06 4.84 4.74
N PHE A 69 10.76 4.21 3.60
CA PHE A 69 11.78 3.75 2.66
C PHE A 69 12.61 4.88 2.05
N ASP A 70 12.01 6.04 1.84
CA ASP A 70 12.67 7.23 1.32
C ASP A 70 12.24 8.45 2.13
N GLN A 71 13.20 8.97 2.91
CA GLN A 71 13.00 10.12 3.77
C GLN A 71 12.71 11.40 2.98
N LYS A 72 13.37 11.58 1.83
CA LYS A 72 13.20 12.77 1.00
C LYS A 72 11.82 12.79 0.35
N ALA A 73 11.36 11.63 -0.15
CA ALA A 73 10.03 11.50 -0.72
C ALA A 73 8.93 11.80 0.31
N LYS A 74 9.10 11.34 1.57
CA LYS A 74 8.17 11.68 2.66
C LYS A 74 8.11 13.19 2.89
N GLU A 75 9.25 13.87 3.01
CA GLU A 75 9.32 15.32 3.23
C GLU A 75 8.63 16.10 2.09
N ASP A 76 8.84 15.67 0.84
CA ASP A 76 8.20 16.30 -0.32
C ASP A 76 6.68 16.13 -0.28
N VAL A 77 6.16 14.97 0.14
CA VAL A 77 4.72 14.75 0.36
C VAL A 77 4.19 15.65 1.48
N GLU A 78 4.90 15.74 2.61
CA GLU A 78 4.50 16.56 3.76
C GLU A 78 4.42 18.05 3.40
N MET A 79 5.43 18.58 2.70
CA MET A 79 5.44 19.98 2.25
C MET A 79 4.29 20.26 1.27
N ASN A 80 4.09 19.38 0.29
CA ASN A 80 3.01 19.52 -0.69
C ASN A 80 1.63 19.48 -0.02
N LEU A 81 1.45 18.59 0.97
CA LEU A 81 0.20 18.50 1.72
C LEU A 81 -0.04 19.74 2.58
N ALA A 82 0.99 20.25 3.26
CA ALA A 82 0.89 21.48 4.05
C ALA A 82 0.50 22.68 3.17
N ALA A 83 1.06 22.79 1.96
CA ALA A 83 0.71 23.83 1.01
C ALA A 83 -0.74 23.73 0.48
N LEU A 84 -1.31 22.53 0.43
CA LEU A 84 -2.72 22.32 0.03
C LEU A 84 -3.70 22.68 1.15
N ILE A 85 -3.34 22.41 2.41
CA ILE A 85 -4.19 22.67 3.58
C ILE A 85 -4.09 24.13 4.05
N GLY A 86 -2.95 24.79 3.82
CA GLY A 86 -2.73 26.19 4.15
C GLY A 86 -3.36 27.20 3.16
N LYS A 87 -4.09 26.71 2.15
CA LYS A 87 -4.97 27.50 1.27
C LYS A 87 -6.39 27.48 1.81
#